data_AF-A0A7W9LJG7-F1
#
_entry.id   AF-A0A7W9LJG7-F1
#
_cell.length_a   1.000
_cell.length_b   1.000
_cell.length_c   1.000
_cell.angle_alpha   90.00
_cell.angle_beta   90.00
_cell.angle_gamma   90.00
#
_symmetry.space_group_name_H-M   'P 1'
#
loop_
_entity.id
_entity.type
_entity.pdbx_description
1 polymer ?
#
loop_
_entity_poly.entity_id
_entity_poly.type
_entity_poly.pdbx_seq_one_letter_code
_entity_poly.pdbx_strand_id
1 'polypeptide(L)'
;MATSTRGNPSLGDILRSVGVLAGVIAAIAIVFNLLNDPEPRLPPPVDYEQALQTIRGEYDYPVLAPEPVPDGWRATSVDVSQDSSGDRWRLGFLIDGEQFVGIEQSDGEIESYRDDRLADFVPDGESTVDGVTWERLLEDDDAPDRALVRVDGGAITIVRGTVTYEALEEFVTLLR
;
A
#
# COMPACT_ATOMS: atom_id res chain seq x y z
N MET A 1 31.89 -33.20 -39.52
CA MET A 1 31.01 -33.31 -38.34
C MET A 1 31.79 -34.03 -37.25
N ALA A 2 32.24 -33.32 -36.22
CA ALA A 2 32.82 -33.92 -35.02
C ALA A 2 31.88 -33.62 -33.86
N THR A 3 31.22 -34.64 -33.35
CA THR A 3 30.28 -34.53 -32.24
C THR A 3 31.08 -34.47 -30.94
N SER A 4 31.01 -33.36 -30.20
CA SER A 4 31.61 -33.30 -28.87
C SER A 4 30.76 -34.12 -27.89
N THR A 5 31.29 -35.26 -27.44
CA THR A 5 30.75 -35.97 -26.28
C THR A 5 31.01 -35.11 -25.04
N ARG A 6 29.96 -34.48 -24.50
CA ARG A 6 30.00 -33.85 -23.18
C ARG A 6 30.15 -34.97 -22.14
N GLY A 7 31.31 -35.04 -21.50
CA GLY A 7 31.53 -35.93 -20.36
C GLY A 7 30.60 -35.55 -19.21
N ASN A 8 29.80 -36.49 -18.74
CA ASN A 8 28.94 -36.31 -17.57
C ASN A 8 29.84 -36.14 -16.33
N PRO A 9 29.67 -35.07 -15.52
CA PRO A 9 30.51 -34.85 -14.35
C PRO A 9 30.43 -36.04 -13.39
N SER A 10 31.57 -36.43 -12.80
CA SER A 10 31.61 -37.52 -11.82
C SER A 10 30.84 -37.10 -10.57
N LEU A 11 30.13 -38.05 -9.95
CA LEU A 11 29.31 -37.77 -8.76
C LEU A 11 30.13 -37.10 -7.63
N GLY A 12 31.42 -37.42 -7.52
CA GLY A 12 32.33 -36.79 -6.56
C GLY A 12 32.61 -35.31 -6.86
N ASP A 13 32.70 -34.92 -8.13
CA ASP A 13 32.91 -33.53 -8.54
C ASP A 13 31.62 -32.69 -8.39
N ILE A 14 30.46 -33.32 -8.62
CA ILE A 14 29.15 -32.73 -8.33
C ILE A 14 29.01 -32.49 -6.82
N LEU A 15 29.33 -33.47 -5.98
CA LEU A 15 29.23 -33.31 -4.53
C LEU A 15 30.20 -32.25 -3.98
N ARG A 16 31.42 -32.17 -4.55
CA ARG A 16 32.40 -31.13 -4.18
C ARG A 16 31.96 -29.74 -4.60
N SER A 17 31.42 -29.59 -5.82
CA SER A 17 30.91 -28.29 -6.31
C SER A 17 29.66 -27.83 -5.55
N VAL A 18 28.76 -28.75 -5.20
CA VAL A 18 27.59 -28.46 -4.34
C VAL A 18 28.03 -28.02 -2.95
N GLY A 19 29.02 -28.68 -2.35
CA GLY A 19 29.56 -28.29 -1.04
C GLY A 19 30.22 -26.91 -1.04
N VAL A 20 30.98 -26.58 -2.10
CA VAL A 20 31.60 -25.25 -2.25
C VAL A 20 30.53 -24.18 -2.45
N LEU A 21 29.53 -24.43 -3.29
CA LEU A 21 28.43 -23.49 -3.52
C LEU A 21 27.60 -23.26 -2.24
N ALA A 22 27.28 -24.32 -1.51
CA ALA A 22 26.59 -24.22 -0.23
C ALA A 22 27.40 -23.42 0.80
N GLY A 23 28.72 -23.59 0.85
CA GLY A 23 29.61 -22.80 1.70
C GLY A 23 29.63 -21.31 1.34
N VAL A 24 29.63 -20.99 0.03
CA VAL A 24 29.54 -19.60 -0.45
C VAL A 24 28.20 -18.98 -0.10
N ILE A 25 27.09 -19.71 -0.29
CA ILE A 25 25.74 -19.24 0.08
C ILE A 25 25.64 -19.00 1.59
N ALA A 26 26.20 -19.89 2.42
CA ALA A 26 26.21 -19.73 3.86
C ALA A 26 27.04 -18.51 4.31
N ALA A 27 28.21 -18.29 3.69
CA ALA A 27 29.03 -17.11 3.97
C ALA A 27 28.32 -15.80 3.58
N ILE A 28 27.64 -15.78 2.43
CA ILE A 28 26.81 -14.66 2.00
C ILE A 28 25.67 -14.43 3.00
N ALA A 29 24.97 -15.48 3.43
CA ALA A 29 23.89 -15.38 4.40
C ALA A 29 24.35 -14.83 5.77
N ILE A 30 25.53 -15.23 6.24
CA ILE A 30 26.13 -14.72 7.48
C ILE A 30 26.49 -13.23 7.33
N VAL A 31 27.07 -12.83 6.20
CA VAL A 31 27.39 -11.42 5.92
C VAL A 31 26.11 -10.58 5.83
N PHE A 32 25.07 -11.05 5.15
CA PHE A 32 23.77 -10.38 5.12
C PHE A 32 23.14 -10.25 6.51
N ASN A 33 23.23 -11.29 7.34
CA ASN A 33 22.72 -11.26 8.71
C ASN A 33 23.50 -10.26 9.59
N LEU A 34 24.81 -10.16 9.42
CA LEU A 34 25.67 -9.22 10.15
C LEU A 34 25.55 -7.77 9.66
N LEU A 35 25.13 -7.54 8.41
CA LEU A 35 24.96 -6.21 7.81
C LEU A 35 23.51 -5.69 7.88
N ASN A 36 22.52 -6.57 8.05
CA ASN A 36 21.15 -6.17 8.28
C ASN A 36 20.96 -5.87 9.77
N ASP A 37 20.80 -4.60 10.11
CA ASP A 37 20.26 -4.21 11.41
C ASP A 37 18.88 -4.90 11.59
N PRO A 38 18.65 -5.64 12.68
CA PRO A 38 17.37 -6.28 12.96
C PRO A 38 16.28 -5.30 13.38
N GLU A 39 16.59 -4.00 13.52
CA GLU A 39 15.57 -2.98 13.76
C GLU A 39 14.90 -2.59 12.43
N PRO A 40 13.58 -2.83 12.26
CA PRO A 40 12.86 -2.29 11.12
C PRO A 40 12.91 -0.76 11.22
N ARG A 41 13.86 -0.16 10.50
CA ARG A 41 13.90 1.30 10.35
C ARG A 41 12.67 1.70 9.56
N LEU A 42 11.70 2.26 10.27
CA LEU A 42 10.53 2.89 9.67
C LEU A 42 10.99 3.82 8.52
N PRO A 43 10.39 3.74 7.30
CA PRO A 43 10.76 4.63 6.19
C PRO A 43 10.71 6.09 6.64
N PRO A 44 11.50 7.04 6.12
CA PRO A 44 11.36 8.44 6.51
C PRO A 44 9.93 8.95 6.22
N PRO A 45 9.38 9.85 7.05
CA PRO A 45 8.08 10.44 6.77
C PRO A 45 8.12 11.24 5.46
N VAL A 46 7.02 11.22 4.73
CA VAL A 46 6.87 11.96 3.48
C VAL A 46 6.12 13.27 3.74
N ASP A 47 6.66 14.39 3.24
CA ASP A 47 5.96 15.66 3.21
C ASP A 47 5.01 15.69 2.01
N TYR A 48 3.71 15.73 2.28
CA TYR A 48 2.65 15.74 1.26
C TYR A 48 1.96 17.10 1.12
N GLU A 49 2.24 18.08 1.99
CA GLU A 49 1.48 19.34 2.04
C GLU A 49 1.63 20.16 0.76
N GLN A 50 2.85 20.20 0.21
CA GLN A 50 3.13 20.91 -1.03
C GLN A 50 2.42 20.27 -2.23
N ALA A 51 2.41 18.93 -2.29
CA ALA A 51 1.69 18.20 -3.32
C ALA A 51 0.17 18.43 -3.21
N LEU A 52 -0.36 18.31 -1.99
CA LEU A 52 -1.77 18.53 -1.68
C LEU A 52 -2.25 19.93 -2.09
N GLN A 53 -1.47 20.97 -1.77
CA GLN A 53 -1.80 22.35 -2.17
C GLN A 53 -1.86 22.52 -3.68
N THR A 54 -0.96 21.86 -4.41
CA THR A 54 -0.92 21.90 -5.88
C THR A 54 -2.17 21.25 -6.46
N ILE A 55 -2.44 19.99 -6.10
CA ILE A 55 -3.54 19.22 -6.69
C ILE A 55 -4.93 19.74 -6.29
N ARG A 56 -5.09 20.38 -5.13
CA ARG A 56 -6.36 21.04 -4.76
C ARG A 56 -6.75 22.17 -5.71
N GLY A 57 -5.80 22.73 -6.46
CA GLY A 57 -6.06 23.74 -7.50
C GLY A 57 -6.15 23.18 -8.92
N GLU A 58 -5.75 21.92 -9.13
CA GLU A 58 -5.64 21.30 -10.46
C GLU A 58 -6.72 20.25 -10.71
N TYR A 59 -7.10 19.49 -9.68
CA TYR A 59 -8.07 18.38 -9.81
C TYR A 59 -9.50 18.91 -9.77
N ASP A 60 -10.38 18.30 -10.58
CA ASP A 60 -11.78 18.70 -10.72
C ASP A 60 -12.69 18.19 -9.58
N TYR A 61 -12.13 17.49 -8.59
CA TYR A 61 -12.83 17.00 -7.40
C TYR A 61 -12.20 17.49 -6.09
N PRO A 62 -12.96 17.51 -4.97
CA PRO A 62 -12.43 17.88 -3.66
C PRO A 62 -11.37 16.88 -3.19
N VAL A 63 -10.09 17.30 -3.22
CA VAL A 63 -8.98 16.48 -2.72
C VAL A 63 -8.90 16.53 -1.20
N LEU A 64 -9.09 15.37 -0.59
CA LEU A 64 -9.21 15.18 0.84
C LEU A 64 -7.88 14.76 1.48
N ALA A 65 -7.59 15.36 2.63
CA ALA A 65 -6.51 14.94 3.52
C ALA A 65 -6.92 15.19 4.98
N PRO A 66 -6.35 14.46 5.96
CA PRO A 66 -6.65 14.69 7.37
C PRO A 66 -6.14 16.06 7.84
N GLU A 67 -7.00 16.81 8.52
CA GLU A 67 -6.68 18.10 9.12
C GLU A 67 -7.44 18.29 10.47
N PRO A 68 -6.73 18.37 11.62
CA PRO A 68 -5.30 18.15 11.79
C PRO A 68 -4.92 16.67 11.63
N VAL A 69 -3.66 16.41 11.28
CA VAL A 69 -3.08 15.06 11.39
C VAL A 69 -2.97 14.71 12.88
N PRO A 70 -3.51 13.57 13.35
CA PRO A 70 -3.41 13.18 14.76
C PRO A 70 -1.95 12.95 15.20
N ASP A 71 -1.68 13.16 16.49
CA ASP A 71 -0.38 12.83 17.06
C ASP A 71 -0.07 11.33 16.91
N GLY A 72 1.19 11.00 16.61
CA GLY A 72 1.65 9.62 16.39
C GLY A 72 1.39 9.07 14.99
N TRP A 73 0.65 9.79 14.15
CA TRP A 73 0.42 9.40 12.76
C TRP A 73 1.53 9.91 11.87
N ARG A 74 2.02 9.03 10.99
CA ARG A 74 3.18 9.31 10.18
C ARG A 74 2.88 9.04 8.71
N ALA A 75 2.83 10.09 7.89
CA ALA A 75 2.67 9.93 6.45
C ALA A 75 3.85 9.13 5.87
N THR A 76 3.55 8.00 5.22
CA THR A 76 4.56 7.07 4.68
C THR A 76 4.51 6.96 3.16
N SER A 77 3.41 7.37 2.54
CA SER A 77 3.24 7.30 1.10
C SER A 77 2.40 8.47 0.61
N VAL A 78 2.84 9.05 -0.51
CA VAL A 78 2.07 10.01 -1.30
C VAL A 78 2.21 9.62 -2.76
N ASP A 79 1.11 9.65 -3.50
CA ASP A 79 1.09 9.38 -4.92
C ASP A 79 0.08 10.31 -5.60
N VAL A 80 0.54 10.91 -6.69
CA VAL A 80 -0.20 11.90 -7.48
C VAL A 80 -0.03 11.50 -8.93
N SER A 81 -1.13 11.39 -9.66
CA SER A 81 -1.10 11.11 -11.10
C SER A 81 -2.17 11.92 -11.79
N GLN A 82 -1.79 12.58 -12.89
CA GLN A 82 -2.71 13.25 -13.80
C GLN A 82 -2.40 12.74 -15.21
N ASP A 83 -3.36 12.03 -15.80
CA ASP A 83 -3.21 11.43 -17.12
C ASP A 83 -4.57 11.28 -17.81
N SER A 84 -4.58 10.74 -19.04
CA SER A 84 -5.81 10.59 -19.82
C SER A 84 -6.87 9.66 -19.21
N SER A 85 -6.48 8.87 -18.21
CA SER A 85 -7.36 7.94 -17.49
C SER A 85 -7.93 8.55 -16.20
N GLY A 86 -7.59 9.79 -15.87
CA GLY A 86 -8.10 10.53 -14.71
C GLY A 86 -7.02 10.94 -13.71
N ASP A 87 -7.41 11.85 -12.83
CA ASP A 87 -6.61 12.42 -11.78
C ASP A 87 -6.73 11.57 -10.51
N ARG A 88 -5.58 11.21 -9.94
CA ARG A 88 -5.48 10.28 -8.81
C ARG A 88 -4.68 10.88 -7.67
N TRP A 89 -5.19 10.71 -6.46
CA TRP A 89 -4.56 11.12 -5.22
C TRP A 89 -4.51 9.94 -4.26
N ARG A 90 -3.35 9.67 -3.67
CA ARG A 90 -3.23 8.70 -2.57
C ARG A 90 -2.32 9.21 -1.49
N LEU A 91 -2.75 8.99 -0.25
CA LEU A 91 -2.00 9.36 0.94
C LEU A 91 -2.19 8.27 1.99
N GLY A 92 -1.07 7.76 2.51
CA GLY A 92 -1.06 6.70 3.52
C GLY A 92 -0.28 7.08 4.77
N PHE A 93 -0.79 6.63 5.92
CA PHE A 93 -0.24 6.86 7.24
C PHE A 93 0.04 5.55 7.96
N LEU A 94 1.15 5.55 8.69
CA LEU A 94 1.47 4.55 9.70
C LEU A 94 1.15 5.11 11.08
N ILE A 95 0.39 4.35 11.87
CA ILE A 95 -0.04 4.68 13.23
C ILE A 95 0.77 3.81 14.19
N ASP A 96 1.45 4.46 15.15
CA ASP A 96 2.26 3.83 16.20
C ASP A 96 3.31 2.81 15.71
N GLY A 97 3.64 2.84 14.41
CA GLY A 97 4.63 1.95 13.79
C GLY A 97 4.09 0.61 13.29
N GLU A 98 2.81 0.29 13.52
CA GLU A 98 2.26 -1.06 13.27
C GLU A 98 1.01 -1.05 12.40
N GLN A 99 0.14 -0.05 12.54
CA GLN A 99 -1.15 -0.02 11.84
C GLN A 99 -1.12 0.96 10.68
N PHE A 100 -1.88 0.66 9.63
CA PHE A 100 -1.97 1.50 8.44
C PHE A 100 -3.39 2.05 8.24
N VAL A 101 -3.46 3.28 7.76
CA VAL A 101 -4.67 3.86 7.18
C VAL A 101 -4.30 4.78 6.02
N GLY A 102 -5.10 4.76 4.97
CA GLY A 102 -4.87 5.61 3.82
C GLY A 102 -6.16 6.05 3.16
N ILE A 103 -6.03 7.10 2.36
CA ILE A 103 -7.07 7.61 1.48
C ILE A 103 -6.59 7.52 0.03
N GLU A 104 -7.50 7.11 -0.84
CA GLU A 104 -7.34 7.09 -2.28
C GLU A 104 -8.54 7.77 -2.94
N GLN A 105 -8.27 8.65 -3.91
CA GLN A 105 -9.28 9.32 -4.71
C GLN A 105 -8.95 9.24 -6.19
N SER A 106 -9.98 9.13 -7.02
CA SER A 106 -9.86 9.08 -8.48
C SER A 106 -11.15 9.54 -9.15
N ASP A 107 -11.05 10.36 -10.20
CA ASP A 107 -12.17 10.73 -11.11
C ASP A 107 -12.12 10.01 -12.47
N GLY A 108 -11.20 9.06 -12.61
CA GLY A 108 -11.11 8.17 -13.76
C GLY A 108 -12.32 7.25 -13.95
N GLU A 109 -12.12 6.11 -14.61
CA GLU A 109 -13.18 5.10 -14.75
C GLU A 109 -13.51 4.46 -13.39
N ILE A 110 -14.50 5.03 -12.68
CA ILE A 110 -14.80 4.74 -11.26
C ILE A 110 -14.98 3.25 -10.97
N GLU A 111 -15.79 2.55 -11.77
CA GLU A 111 -16.08 1.12 -11.54
C GLU A 111 -14.82 0.28 -11.71
N SER A 112 -14.04 0.52 -12.78
CA SER A 112 -12.78 -0.19 -12.99
C SER A 112 -11.73 0.15 -11.92
N TYR A 113 -11.66 1.40 -11.47
CA TYR A 113 -10.78 1.77 -10.36
C TYR A 113 -11.19 1.07 -9.08
N ARG A 114 -12.50 1.00 -8.79
CA ARG A 114 -13.04 0.30 -7.63
C ARG A 114 -12.67 -1.19 -7.70
N ASP A 115 -12.96 -1.84 -8.81
CA ASP A 115 -12.67 -3.26 -9.03
C ASP A 115 -11.17 -3.54 -8.89
N ASP A 116 -10.30 -2.70 -9.45
CA ASP A 116 -8.85 -2.84 -9.35
C ASP A 116 -8.34 -2.69 -7.91
N ARG A 117 -8.93 -1.81 -7.11
CA ARG A 117 -8.48 -1.52 -5.72
C ARG A 117 -9.08 -2.44 -4.68
N LEU A 118 -10.25 -3.01 -4.96
CA LEU A 118 -11.10 -3.69 -4.00
C LEU A 118 -11.54 -5.08 -4.50
N ALA A 119 -10.80 -5.68 -5.45
CA ALA A 119 -11.11 -6.97 -6.05
C ALA A 119 -11.36 -8.08 -5.01
N ASP A 120 -10.57 -8.10 -3.94
CA ASP A 120 -10.61 -9.11 -2.88
C ASP A 120 -11.45 -8.65 -1.67
N PHE A 121 -12.23 -7.57 -1.80
CA PHE A 121 -13.10 -7.07 -0.74
C PHE A 121 -14.56 -7.45 -0.96
N VAL A 122 -15.25 -7.77 0.12
CA VAL A 122 -16.67 -8.13 0.12
C VAL A 122 -17.51 -7.10 0.90
N PRO A 123 -18.79 -6.88 0.54
CA PRO A 123 -19.71 -6.01 1.28
C PRO A 123 -19.87 -6.41 2.75
N ASP A 124 -19.69 -5.45 3.66
CA ASP A 124 -19.84 -5.61 5.12
C ASP A 124 -20.72 -4.51 5.76
N GLY A 125 -21.69 -4.01 4.99
CA GLY A 125 -22.69 -3.04 5.45
C GLY A 125 -22.34 -1.60 5.11
N GLU A 126 -22.73 -0.66 5.99
CA GLU A 126 -22.60 0.77 5.76
C GLU A 126 -22.22 1.52 7.05
N SER A 127 -21.54 2.65 6.89
CA SER A 127 -21.29 3.64 7.95
C SER A 127 -21.95 4.97 7.58
N THR A 128 -22.31 5.77 8.56
CA THR A 128 -22.68 7.17 8.34
C THR A 128 -21.78 8.06 9.19
N VAL A 129 -20.97 8.89 8.52
CA VAL A 129 -20.01 9.80 9.16
C VAL A 129 -20.35 11.22 8.72
N ASP A 130 -20.57 12.12 9.68
CA ASP A 130 -20.98 13.52 9.43
C ASP A 130 -22.17 13.67 8.46
N GLY A 131 -23.11 12.71 8.49
CA GLY A 131 -24.30 12.69 7.62
C GLY A 131 -24.05 12.16 6.21
N VAL A 132 -22.83 11.71 5.90
CA VAL A 132 -22.45 11.08 4.62
C VAL A 132 -22.41 9.56 4.80
N THR A 133 -23.11 8.84 3.92
CA THR A 133 -23.09 7.36 3.90
C THR A 133 -21.85 6.85 3.17
N TRP A 134 -21.22 5.84 3.76
CA TRP A 134 -20.09 5.11 3.20
C TRP A 134 -20.43 3.62 3.17
N GLU A 135 -20.11 2.96 2.09
CA GLU A 135 -20.15 1.50 2.03
C GLU A 135 -18.99 0.93 2.84
N ARG A 136 -19.26 -0.08 3.66
CA ARG A 136 -18.24 -0.87 4.34
C ARG A 136 -17.88 -2.08 3.51
N LEU A 137 -16.59 -2.30 3.38
CA LEU A 137 -16.02 -3.45 2.72
C LEU A 137 -14.99 -4.10 3.64
N LEU A 138 -14.91 -5.42 3.60
CA LEU A 138 -13.96 -6.23 4.37
C LEU A 138 -13.17 -7.10 3.39
N GLU A 139 -11.85 -7.11 3.53
CA GLU A 139 -10.99 -7.99 2.72
C GLU A 139 -11.27 -9.47 3.05
N ASP A 140 -11.31 -10.33 2.03
CA ASP A 140 -11.47 -11.78 2.21
C ASP A 140 -10.11 -12.45 2.49
N ASP A 141 -9.52 -12.15 3.66
CA ASP A 141 -8.23 -12.68 4.13
C ASP A 141 -8.26 -13.03 5.64
N ASP A 142 -7.27 -13.79 6.12
CA ASP A 142 -7.11 -14.20 7.52
C ASP A 142 -6.87 -13.01 8.48
N ALA A 143 -6.27 -11.93 7.97
CA ALA A 143 -6.02 -10.68 8.70
C ALA A 143 -6.55 -9.47 7.90
N PRO A 144 -7.88 -9.28 7.85
CA PRO A 144 -8.51 -8.48 6.83
C PRO A 144 -8.35 -6.97 7.07
N ASP A 145 -8.00 -6.25 6.00
CA ASP A 145 -8.20 -4.81 5.93
C ASP A 145 -9.70 -4.46 5.87
N ARG A 146 -10.01 -3.25 6.32
CA ARG A 146 -11.33 -2.65 6.18
C ARG A 146 -11.26 -1.48 5.22
N ALA A 147 -12.35 -1.25 4.50
CA ALA A 147 -12.50 -0.08 3.65
C ALA A 147 -13.86 0.60 3.84
N LEU A 148 -13.84 1.92 3.73
CA LEU A 148 -14.99 2.80 3.58
C LEU A 148 -14.93 3.40 2.18
N VAL A 149 -16.00 3.22 1.40
CA VAL A 149 -16.05 3.69 0.02
C VAL A 149 -17.24 4.62 -0.18
N ARG A 150 -17.02 5.73 -0.88
CA ARG A 150 -18.09 6.57 -1.39
C ARG A 150 -17.75 7.09 -2.78
N VAL A 151 -18.78 7.41 -3.55
CA VAL A 151 -18.65 8.14 -4.81
C VAL A 151 -19.41 9.46 -4.65
N ASP A 152 -18.71 10.57 -4.83
CA ASP A 152 -19.27 11.92 -4.70
C ASP A 152 -18.43 12.92 -5.49
N GLY A 153 -19.04 14.03 -5.94
CA GLY A 153 -18.31 15.08 -6.66
C GLY A 153 -17.60 14.62 -7.94
N GLY A 154 -18.03 13.50 -8.55
CA GLY A 154 -17.40 12.92 -9.74
C GLY A 154 -16.20 12.02 -9.47
N ALA A 155 -15.84 11.77 -8.21
CA ALA A 155 -14.72 10.93 -7.84
C ALA A 155 -15.13 9.80 -6.88
N ILE A 156 -14.45 8.66 -6.99
CA ILE A 156 -14.45 7.64 -5.94
C ILE A 156 -13.48 8.06 -4.83
N THR A 157 -13.88 7.85 -3.58
CA THR A 157 -13.03 7.97 -2.40
C THR A 157 -13.03 6.65 -1.67
N ILE A 158 -11.84 6.08 -1.46
CA ILE A 158 -11.61 4.84 -0.72
C ILE A 158 -10.75 5.20 0.48
N VAL A 159 -11.25 4.95 1.68
CA VAL A 159 -10.47 5.00 2.91
C VAL A 159 -10.27 3.57 3.36
N ARG A 160 -9.02 3.10 3.48
CA ARG A 160 -8.73 1.72 3.84
C ARG A 160 -7.63 1.61 4.88
N GLY A 161 -7.60 0.51 5.61
CA GLY A 161 -6.53 0.24 6.56
C GLY A 161 -6.72 -1.03 7.38
N THR A 162 -5.69 -1.32 8.18
CA THR A 162 -5.65 -2.47 9.09
C THR A 162 -6.41 -2.21 10.39
N VAL A 163 -6.90 -0.98 10.60
CA VAL A 163 -7.61 -0.54 11.81
C VAL A 163 -9.08 -0.98 11.79
N THR A 164 -9.82 -0.75 12.88
CA THR A 164 -11.24 -1.08 12.95
C THR A 164 -12.10 -0.08 12.15
N TYR A 165 -13.37 -0.39 11.89
CA TYR A 165 -14.27 0.57 11.22
C TYR A 165 -14.41 1.86 12.01
N GLU A 166 -14.46 1.79 13.34
CA GLU A 166 -14.56 2.98 14.20
C GLU A 166 -13.36 3.91 14.00
N ALA A 167 -12.15 3.36 13.88
CA ALA A 167 -10.95 4.15 13.61
C ALA A 167 -10.92 4.71 12.18
N LEU A 168 -11.43 3.98 11.18
CA LEU A 168 -11.59 4.51 9.82
C LEU A 168 -12.63 5.65 9.79
N GLU A 169 -13.72 5.52 10.54
CA GLU A 169 -14.75 6.55 10.67
C GLU A 169 -14.19 7.80 11.33
N GLU A 170 -13.43 7.64 12.43
CA GLU A 170 -12.70 8.74 13.06
C GLU A 170 -11.76 9.41 12.06
N PHE A 171 -10.99 8.65 11.27
CA PHE A 171 -10.15 9.22 10.23
C PHE A 171 -10.96 10.03 9.20
N VAL A 172 -12.10 9.50 8.76
CA VAL A 172 -12.99 10.19 7.83
C VAL A 172 -13.46 11.54 8.38
N THR A 173 -13.75 11.65 9.69
CA THR A 173 -14.13 12.94 10.30
C THR A 173 -13.05 14.02 10.21
N LEU A 174 -11.79 13.63 10.02
CA LEU A 174 -10.65 14.55 9.89
C LEU A 174 -10.45 15.05 8.47
N LEU A 175 -11.07 14.42 7.46
CA LEU A 175 -10.84 14.74 6.06
C LEU A 175 -11.43 16.09 5.68
N ARG A 176 -10.63 16.96 5.05
CA ARG A 176 -11.03 18.29 4.58
C ARG A 176 -10.60 18.52 3.14
#